data_AF-A0AAX6EDX4-F1
#
_entry.id   AF-A0AAX6EDX4-F1
#
_cell.length_a   1.000
_cell.length_b   1.000
_cell.length_c   1.000
_cell.angle_alpha   90.00
_cell.angle_beta   90.00
_cell.angle_gamma   90.00
#
_symmetry.space_group_name_H-M   'P 1'
#
loop_
_entity.id
_entity.type
_entity.pdbx_description
1 polymer ?
#
loop_
_entity_poly.entity_id
_entity_poly.type
_entity_poly.pdbx_seq_one_letter_code
_entity_poly.pdbx_strand_id
1 'polypeptide(L)'
;MAATSTTTTLNLVKFLPKPTISSSCPKKLSKPTLQLQTLQLSPSNILTKFSPAAAAASFALPFLVNPPQASSFSSLLLHDALAVGGEFGILEGRSVALIHPLVMGGLFFYTLWAGYLGWQWRRVRTIQDDINELKKQVKPPVPAAVAVGADGATTEPPPAPPLSPVEKKIKQLTEERKVLLKGGYRDRHFNAGSILLGFGVLEAVGGCFNTWTRTGKLFPGPHLFAGAGITVLWALAAALVPAMQKGNETARSLHIALNTLNVLLFIWQIPTGFDIVLKVFEFTSWP
;
A
#
# COMPACT_ATOMS: atom_id res chain seq x y z
N MET A 1 56.44 -5.68 21.35
CA MET A 1 55.43 -6.47 22.08
C MET A 1 54.22 -6.61 21.17
N ALA A 2 54.01 -7.81 20.63
CA ALA A 2 52.88 -8.14 19.76
C ALA A 2 51.73 -8.68 20.62
N ALA A 3 50.52 -8.15 20.46
CA ALA A 3 49.32 -8.64 21.14
C ALA A 3 48.44 -9.38 20.14
N THR A 4 48.29 -10.67 20.40
CA THR A 4 47.62 -11.68 19.59
C THR A 4 46.11 -11.69 19.85
N SER A 5 45.32 -11.82 18.78
CA SER A 5 43.88 -12.07 18.80
C SER A 5 43.52 -13.45 19.35
N THR A 6 42.43 -13.56 20.11
CA THR A 6 41.72 -14.83 20.32
C THR A 6 40.21 -14.61 20.37
N THR A 7 39.53 -15.18 19.37
CA THR A 7 38.07 -15.30 19.24
C THR A 7 37.62 -16.57 19.94
N THR A 8 36.63 -16.49 20.85
CA THR A 8 36.04 -17.67 21.52
C THR A 8 34.62 -17.89 21.04
N THR A 9 34.40 -18.97 20.30
CA THR A 9 33.07 -19.51 19.92
C THR A 9 32.66 -20.60 20.91
N LEU A 10 31.52 -20.43 21.59
CA LEU A 10 30.94 -21.40 22.51
C LEU A 10 30.04 -22.40 21.75
N ASN A 11 30.49 -23.66 21.68
CA ASN A 11 29.73 -24.82 21.22
C ASN A 11 28.92 -25.40 22.39
N LEU A 12 27.59 -25.22 22.38
CA LEU A 12 26.67 -25.74 23.39
C LEU A 12 25.73 -26.80 22.80
N VAL A 13 26.25 -28.01 22.54
CA VAL A 13 25.41 -29.21 22.31
C VAL A 13 26.16 -30.43 22.83
N LYS A 14 25.93 -30.84 24.09
CA LYS A 14 26.41 -32.14 24.59
C LYS A 14 25.80 -32.56 25.94
N PHE A 15 24.48 -32.57 26.08
CA PHE A 15 23.84 -33.35 27.18
C PHE A 15 22.42 -33.78 26.79
N LEU A 16 22.30 -34.99 26.25
CA LEU A 16 21.03 -35.75 26.21
C LEU A 16 21.33 -37.21 26.59
N PRO A 17 20.70 -37.77 27.64
CA PRO A 17 20.78 -39.19 27.97
C PRO A 17 19.93 -40.06 27.03
N LYS A 18 20.43 -41.25 26.72
CA LYS A 18 19.82 -42.28 25.86
C LYS A 18 18.75 -43.07 26.65
N PRO A 19 17.52 -43.29 26.15
CA PRO A 19 16.53 -44.07 26.88
C PRO A 19 16.65 -45.58 26.60
N THR A 20 16.64 -46.36 27.69
CA THR A 20 16.60 -47.83 27.71
C THR A 20 15.17 -48.33 27.47
N ILE A 21 14.99 -49.26 26.54
CA ILE A 21 13.71 -49.91 26.22
C ILE A 21 13.47 -51.04 27.23
N SER A 22 12.34 -50.99 27.94
CA SER A 22 11.81 -52.11 28.74
C SER A 22 10.41 -52.47 28.24
N SER A 23 10.23 -53.75 27.94
CA SER A 23 9.03 -54.34 27.35
C SER A 23 8.08 -54.87 28.42
N SER A 24 6.87 -54.29 28.52
CA SER A 24 5.71 -54.97 29.09
C SER A 24 4.39 -54.45 28.48
N CYS A 25 3.68 -55.34 27.81
CA CYS A 25 2.25 -55.26 27.47
C CYS A 25 1.45 -55.74 28.73
N PRO A 26 0.15 -55.45 28.98
CA PRO A 26 -0.92 -55.15 28.00
C PRO A 26 -2.07 -54.18 28.44
N LYS A 27 -2.84 -53.67 27.47
CA LYS A 27 -4.30 -53.90 27.30
C LYS A 27 -4.90 -52.94 26.27
N LYS A 28 -5.81 -53.53 25.49
CA LYS A 28 -6.50 -53.03 24.29
C LYS A 28 -7.47 -51.90 24.66
N LEU A 29 -7.25 -50.70 24.14
CA LEU A 29 -8.23 -49.60 24.15
C LEU A 29 -8.51 -49.16 22.71
N SER A 30 -9.79 -49.15 22.37
CA SER A 30 -10.37 -48.90 21.05
C SER A 30 -10.12 -47.48 20.54
N LYS A 31 -9.77 -47.39 19.26
CA LYS A 31 -9.52 -46.16 18.47
C LYS A 31 -10.75 -45.24 18.42
N PRO A 32 -10.53 -43.92 18.42
CA PRO A 32 -11.25 -43.01 17.54
C PRO A 32 -10.28 -42.47 16.48
N THR A 33 -10.54 -42.81 15.21
CA THR A 33 -9.85 -42.22 14.06
C THR A 33 -10.35 -40.79 13.86
N LEU A 34 -9.59 -39.79 14.31
CA LEU A 34 -9.74 -38.41 13.84
C LEU A 34 -8.90 -38.25 12.58
N GLN A 35 -9.54 -38.35 11.41
CA GLN A 35 -8.90 -37.95 10.16
C GLN A 35 -8.74 -36.42 10.14
N LEU A 36 -7.51 -35.97 10.37
CA LEU A 36 -7.12 -34.59 10.12
C LEU A 36 -7.06 -34.39 8.60
N GLN A 37 -8.12 -33.82 8.02
CA GLN A 37 -8.09 -33.34 6.64
C GLN A 37 -7.18 -32.12 6.57
N THR A 38 -5.93 -32.33 6.15
CA THR A 38 -5.04 -31.27 5.69
C THR A 38 -5.67 -30.60 4.47
N LEU A 39 -6.30 -29.44 4.68
CA LEU A 39 -6.65 -28.51 3.62
C LEU A 39 -5.35 -27.93 3.02
N GLN A 40 -4.83 -28.59 1.99
CA GLN A 40 -3.80 -28.01 1.14
C GLN A 40 -4.43 -26.90 0.28
N LEU A 41 -4.39 -25.67 0.77
CA LEU A 41 -4.73 -24.48 0.00
C LEU A 41 -3.59 -24.18 -0.98
N SER A 42 -3.79 -24.56 -2.24
CA SER A 42 -2.92 -24.17 -3.36
C SER A 42 -3.13 -22.67 -3.68
N PRO A 43 -2.08 -21.84 -3.78
CA PRO A 43 -2.18 -20.39 -4.00
C PRO A 43 -2.78 -19.98 -5.36
N SER A 44 -3.04 -20.93 -6.26
CA SER A 44 -3.30 -20.65 -7.68
C SER A 44 -4.76 -20.35 -8.03
N ASN A 45 -5.72 -20.61 -7.12
CA ASN A 45 -7.16 -20.58 -7.46
C ASN A 45 -7.95 -19.39 -6.90
N ILE A 46 -7.31 -18.45 -6.20
CA ILE A 46 -8.02 -17.31 -5.57
C ILE A 46 -8.24 -16.16 -6.55
N LEU A 47 -7.49 -16.07 -7.66
CA LEU A 47 -7.54 -14.91 -8.56
C LEU A 47 -8.54 -15.04 -9.72
N THR A 48 -9.11 -16.23 -9.99
CA THR A 48 -9.98 -16.46 -11.16
C THR A 48 -11.47 -16.31 -10.87
N LYS A 49 -11.87 -16.07 -9.62
CA LYS A 49 -13.28 -15.90 -9.20
C LYS A 49 -13.62 -14.52 -8.63
N PHE A 50 -12.79 -13.50 -8.88
CA PHE A 50 -13.12 -12.13 -8.51
C PHE A 50 -13.86 -11.44 -9.67
N SER A 51 -15.19 -11.42 -9.60
CA SER A 51 -16.00 -10.52 -10.42
C SER A 51 -15.92 -9.11 -9.81
N PRO A 52 -15.38 -8.10 -10.51
CA PRO A 52 -15.19 -6.75 -9.96
C PRO A 52 -16.51 -6.05 -9.61
N ALA A 53 -17.65 -6.51 -10.14
CA ALA A 53 -18.98 -5.99 -9.81
C ALA A 53 -19.45 -6.37 -8.39
N ALA A 54 -18.99 -7.49 -7.84
CA ALA A 54 -19.44 -7.97 -6.53
C ALA A 54 -18.73 -7.27 -5.36
N ALA A 55 -17.47 -6.88 -5.52
CA ALA A 55 -16.71 -6.20 -4.47
C ALA A 55 -17.15 -4.74 -4.24
N ALA A 56 -17.68 -4.08 -5.28
CA ALA A 56 -18.21 -2.72 -5.17
C ALA A 56 -19.60 -2.66 -4.50
N ALA A 57 -20.39 -3.74 -4.58
CA ALA A 57 -21.77 -3.77 -4.08
C ALA A 57 -21.88 -3.97 -2.55
N SER A 58 -20.86 -4.56 -1.90
CA SER A 58 -20.93 -4.86 -0.46
C SER A 58 -20.61 -3.67 0.46
N PHE A 59 -20.02 -2.58 -0.05
CA PHE A 59 -19.68 -1.40 0.77
C PHE A 59 -20.77 -0.33 0.81
N ALA A 60 -21.84 -0.45 0.00
CA ALA A 60 -22.86 0.60 -0.15
C ALA A 60 -24.15 0.37 0.66
N LEU A 61 -24.26 -0.72 1.44
CA LEU A 61 -25.57 -1.19 1.92
C LEU A 61 -26.05 -0.80 3.34
N PRO A 62 -25.37 0.04 4.15
CA PRO A 62 -26.06 0.60 5.33
C PRO A 62 -26.30 2.12 5.28
N PHE A 63 -25.92 2.85 4.23
CA PHE A 63 -26.00 4.32 4.25
C PHE A 63 -27.27 4.96 3.66
N LEU A 64 -28.27 4.15 3.24
CA LEU A 64 -29.47 4.67 2.57
C LEU A 64 -30.80 4.35 3.27
N VAL A 65 -30.80 3.79 4.48
CA VAL A 65 -32.04 3.51 5.22
C VAL A 65 -31.89 3.98 6.68
N ASN A 66 -32.44 5.17 6.94
CA ASN A 66 -32.69 5.88 8.21
C ASN A 66 -31.78 7.09 8.51
N PRO A 67 -32.31 8.34 8.41
CA PRO A 67 -31.75 9.44 9.17
C PRO A 67 -32.10 9.24 10.66
N PRO A 68 -31.12 9.17 11.59
CA PRO A 68 -31.44 9.13 13.01
C PRO A 68 -32.03 10.48 13.43
N GLN A 69 -33.19 10.43 14.08
CA GLN A 69 -33.81 11.60 14.72
C GLN A 69 -32.81 12.20 15.72
N ALA A 70 -32.31 13.37 15.36
CA ALA A 70 -31.45 14.20 16.17
C ALA A 70 -32.27 14.89 17.27
N SER A 71 -32.47 14.24 18.42
CA SER A 71 -32.94 14.96 19.61
C SER A 71 -32.76 14.25 20.96
N SER A 72 -32.43 12.95 21.01
CA SER A 72 -32.29 12.25 22.31
C SER A 72 -30.93 11.59 22.57
N PHE A 73 -29.96 11.72 21.65
CA PHE A 73 -28.63 11.10 21.78
C PHE A 73 -27.55 12.05 22.34
N SER A 74 -27.86 13.33 22.52
CA SER A 74 -26.88 14.36 22.91
C SER A 74 -26.58 14.43 24.42
N SER A 75 -27.43 13.88 25.28
CA SER A 75 -27.27 14.06 26.74
C SER A 75 -26.56 12.92 27.46
N LEU A 76 -26.50 11.72 26.88
CA LEU A 76 -25.85 10.55 27.50
C LEU A 76 -24.39 10.34 27.03
N LEU A 77 -23.98 10.97 25.93
CA LEU A 77 -22.66 10.75 25.34
C LEU A 77 -21.59 11.73 25.87
N LEU A 78 -21.99 12.78 26.58
CA LEU A 78 -21.14 13.92 26.91
C LEU A 78 -20.39 13.78 28.25
N HIS A 79 -20.75 12.81 29.10
CA HIS A 79 -20.24 12.72 30.47
C HIS A 79 -18.98 11.84 30.68
N ASP A 80 -18.47 11.16 29.65
CA ASP A 80 -17.34 10.22 29.78
C ASP A 80 -16.12 10.58 28.91
N ALA A 81 -16.01 11.83 28.47
CA ALA A 81 -14.84 12.30 27.71
C ALA A 81 -13.67 12.74 28.61
N LEU A 82 -13.72 12.42 29.91
CA LEU A 82 -12.64 12.73 30.85
C LEU A 82 -11.50 11.72 30.73
N ALA A 83 -10.26 12.23 30.82
CA ALA A 83 -9.04 11.46 31.05
C ALA A 83 -9.31 10.39 32.13
N VAL A 84 -8.80 9.16 31.99
CA VAL A 84 -8.94 8.07 32.96
C VAL A 84 -8.18 8.41 34.25
N GLY A 85 -8.61 9.44 34.98
CA GLY A 85 -8.09 9.84 36.29
C GLY A 85 -6.58 10.01 36.43
N GLY A 86 -5.78 10.00 35.34
CA GLY A 86 -4.33 9.93 35.38
C GLY A 86 -3.71 8.53 35.54
N GLU A 87 -4.47 7.44 35.34
CA GLU A 87 -3.99 6.05 35.48
C GLU A 87 -2.80 5.73 34.56
N PHE A 88 -2.82 6.25 33.33
CA PHE A 88 -1.78 6.06 32.32
C PHE A 88 -0.82 7.26 32.21
N GLY A 89 -0.93 8.23 33.11
CA GLY A 89 -0.03 9.39 33.21
C GLY A 89 0.09 10.17 31.89
N ILE A 90 1.32 10.28 31.36
CA ILE A 90 1.63 11.08 30.15
C ILE A 90 0.87 10.58 28.91
N LEU A 91 0.48 9.30 28.85
CA LEU A 91 -0.26 8.75 27.72
C LEU A 91 -1.67 9.36 27.58
N GLU A 92 -2.22 9.90 28.67
CA GLU A 92 -3.51 10.58 28.67
C GLU A 92 -3.43 12.04 28.23
N GLY A 93 -2.22 12.58 28.20
CA GLY A 93 -1.94 13.99 28.00
C GLY A 93 -2.12 14.47 26.57
N ARG A 94 -2.24 15.79 26.43
CA ARG A 94 -2.52 16.46 25.15
C ARG A 94 -1.43 16.21 24.12
N SER A 95 -0.17 16.17 24.51
CA SER A 95 0.97 15.94 23.61
C SER A 95 0.82 14.63 22.86
N VAL A 96 0.48 13.54 23.56
CA VAL A 96 0.31 12.22 22.94
C VAL A 96 -0.95 12.18 22.10
N ALA A 97 -2.03 12.83 22.54
CA ALA A 97 -3.28 12.92 21.78
C ALA A 97 -3.13 13.66 20.44
N LEU A 98 -2.20 14.60 20.33
CA LEU A 98 -1.93 15.36 19.11
C LEU A 98 -0.95 14.67 18.14
N ILE A 99 -0.31 13.56 18.52
CA ILE A 99 0.56 12.80 17.62
C ILE A 99 -0.23 12.26 16.43
N HIS A 100 -1.37 11.60 16.68
CA HIS A 100 -2.22 11.03 15.64
C HIS A 100 -2.61 12.05 14.57
N PRO A 101 -3.28 13.18 14.91
CA PRO A 101 -3.70 14.16 13.90
C PRO A 101 -2.51 14.81 13.16
N LEU A 102 -1.38 15.02 13.83
CA LEU A 102 -0.16 15.54 13.19
C LEU A 102 0.40 14.55 12.16
N VAL A 103 0.55 13.28 12.56
CA VAL A 103 1.07 12.22 11.68
C VAL A 103 0.10 11.97 10.52
N MET A 104 -1.22 11.99 10.77
CA MET A 104 -2.23 11.83 9.72
C MET A 104 -2.18 12.95 8.68
N GLY A 105 -1.94 14.19 9.10
CA GLY A 105 -1.66 15.29 8.17
C GLY A 105 -0.44 15.00 7.29
N GLY A 106 0.66 14.53 7.87
CA GLY A 106 1.87 14.14 7.14
C GLY A 106 1.64 12.96 6.18
N LEU A 107 0.97 11.91 6.65
CA LEU A 107 0.65 10.72 5.85
C LEU A 107 -0.27 11.05 4.67
N PHE A 108 -1.18 12.02 4.81
CA PHE A 108 -2.01 12.47 3.70
C PHE A 108 -1.17 13.02 2.54
N PHE A 109 -0.26 13.97 2.80
CA PHE A 109 0.63 14.50 1.76
C PHE A 109 1.59 13.44 1.23
N TYR A 110 2.07 12.56 2.09
CA TYR A 110 2.92 11.43 1.68
C TYR A 110 2.16 10.46 0.75
N THR A 111 0.86 10.25 0.99
CA THR A 111 -0.03 9.45 0.12
C THR A 111 -0.14 10.07 -1.27
N LEU A 112 -0.36 11.39 -1.34
CA LEU A 112 -0.40 12.10 -2.63
C LEU A 112 0.93 12.00 -3.38
N TRP A 113 2.05 12.12 -2.67
CA TRP A 113 3.38 11.94 -3.25
C TRP A 113 3.61 10.50 -3.73
N ALA A 114 3.22 9.48 -2.96
CA ALA A 114 3.28 8.09 -3.39
C ALA A 114 2.42 7.84 -4.64
N GLY A 115 1.23 8.46 -4.70
CA GLY A 115 0.36 8.47 -5.89
C GLY A 115 1.05 9.08 -7.12
N TYR A 116 1.74 10.21 -6.95
CA TYR A 116 2.56 10.82 -8.01
C TYR A 116 3.65 9.86 -8.52
N LEU A 117 4.40 9.19 -7.63
CA LEU A 117 5.42 8.23 -8.04
C LEU A 117 4.82 7.05 -8.84
N GLY A 118 3.66 6.55 -8.39
CA GLY A 118 2.93 5.49 -9.08
C GLY A 118 2.47 5.93 -10.47
N TRP A 119 2.03 7.18 -10.61
CA TRP A 119 1.66 7.78 -11.89
C TRP A 119 2.86 7.87 -12.85
N GLN A 120 4.02 8.34 -12.37
CA GLN A 120 5.25 8.39 -13.18
C GLN A 120 5.67 7.00 -13.65
N TRP A 121 5.56 5.98 -12.80
CA TRP A 121 5.84 4.60 -13.19
C TRP A 121 4.85 4.06 -14.21
N ARG A 122 3.56 4.41 -14.10
CA ARG A 122 2.56 4.11 -15.14
C ARG A 122 2.93 4.78 -16.46
N ARG A 123 3.32 6.06 -16.43
CA ARG A 123 3.68 6.83 -17.63
C ARG A 123 4.85 6.21 -18.41
N VAL A 124 5.87 5.68 -17.73
CA VAL A 124 6.99 4.95 -18.37
C VAL A 124 6.51 3.79 -19.26
N ARG A 125 5.45 3.09 -18.83
CA ARG A 125 4.88 1.94 -19.55
C ARG A 125 4.01 2.41 -20.71
N THR A 126 3.08 3.32 -20.43
CA THR A 126 2.15 3.81 -21.48
C THR A 126 2.87 4.54 -22.61
N ILE A 127 3.96 5.28 -22.32
CA ILE A 127 4.77 5.90 -23.39
C ILE A 127 5.35 4.84 -24.34
N GLN A 128 5.75 3.69 -23.81
CA GLN A 128 6.29 2.64 -24.66
C GLN A 128 5.24 2.11 -25.64
N ASP A 129 3.99 1.99 -25.18
CA ASP A 129 2.85 1.60 -26.00
C ASP A 129 2.55 2.68 -27.06
N ASP A 130 2.51 3.95 -26.66
CA ASP A 130 2.33 5.11 -27.56
C ASP A 130 3.41 5.12 -28.67
N ILE A 131 4.68 4.89 -28.32
CA ILE A 131 5.79 4.81 -29.27
C ILE A 131 5.59 3.64 -30.24
N ASN A 132 5.18 2.47 -29.75
CA ASN A 132 4.99 1.29 -30.58
C ASN A 132 3.83 1.48 -31.57
N GLU A 133 2.77 2.17 -31.16
CA GLU A 133 1.65 2.53 -32.04
C GLU A 133 2.06 3.54 -33.10
N LEU A 134 2.75 4.63 -32.73
CA LEU A 134 3.24 5.63 -33.68
C LEU A 134 4.23 5.04 -34.70
N LYS A 135 5.07 4.09 -34.28
CA LYS A 135 5.97 3.38 -35.20
C LYS A 135 5.23 2.56 -36.26
N LYS A 136 4.02 2.06 -35.97
CA LYS A 136 3.20 1.36 -36.98
C LYS A 136 2.65 2.32 -38.04
N GLN A 137 2.51 3.60 -37.70
CA GLN A 137 2.04 4.64 -38.62
C GLN A 137 3.15 5.14 -39.55
N VAL A 138 4.42 4.97 -39.16
CA VAL A 138 5.57 5.21 -40.02
C VAL A 138 5.75 3.98 -40.93
N LYS A 139 5.31 4.09 -42.18
CA LYS A 139 5.54 3.07 -43.22
C LYS A 139 7.05 2.74 -43.28
N PRO A 140 7.48 1.48 -43.49
CA PRO A 140 8.89 1.18 -43.74
C PRO A 140 9.37 2.03 -44.93
N PRO A 141 10.64 2.48 -44.96
CA PRO A 141 11.18 3.06 -46.17
C PRO A 141 10.94 2.06 -47.30
N VAL A 142 10.34 2.51 -48.39
CA VAL A 142 10.36 1.75 -49.65
C VAL A 142 11.84 1.42 -49.89
N PRO A 143 12.23 0.14 -50.04
CA PRO A 143 13.61 -0.17 -50.36
C PRO A 143 13.93 0.61 -51.64
N ALA A 144 14.89 1.52 -51.54
CA ALA A 144 15.33 2.32 -52.66
C ALA A 144 15.72 1.34 -53.77
N ALA A 145 14.87 1.28 -54.80
CA ALA A 145 15.19 0.58 -56.03
C ALA A 145 16.46 1.23 -56.59
N VAL A 146 17.51 0.42 -56.65
CA VAL A 146 18.55 0.40 -57.68
C VAL A 146 18.93 1.76 -58.27
N ALA A 147 20.09 2.28 -57.86
CA ALA A 147 20.94 3.05 -58.74
C ALA A 147 22.38 2.52 -58.59
N VAL A 148 22.70 1.55 -59.45
CA VAL A 148 24.08 1.26 -59.84
C VAL A 148 24.56 2.46 -60.65
N GLY A 149 25.68 3.06 -60.27
CA GLY A 149 26.32 4.14 -61.01
C GLY A 149 27.62 4.54 -60.34
N ALA A 150 28.73 4.10 -60.92
CA ALA A 150 30.07 4.56 -60.60
C ALA A 150 30.17 6.07 -60.86
N ASP A 151 30.76 6.82 -59.93
CA ASP A 151 31.91 7.71 -60.16
C ASP A 151 32.13 8.60 -58.93
N GLY A 152 33.42 8.77 -58.60
CA GLY A 152 33.85 9.48 -57.41
C GLY A 152 33.59 10.97 -57.49
N ALA A 153 32.81 11.48 -56.53
CA ALA A 153 32.84 12.87 -56.10
C ALA A 153 32.37 12.92 -54.63
N THR A 154 33.20 13.50 -53.76
CA THR A 154 32.83 13.87 -52.40
C THR A 154 31.79 14.98 -52.43
N THR A 155 30.53 14.58 -52.42
CA THR A 155 29.39 15.48 -52.18
C THR A 155 29.12 15.47 -50.67
N GLU A 156 29.06 16.66 -50.06
CA GLU A 156 28.62 16.83 -48.67
C GLU A 156 27.28 16.11 -48.41
N PRO A 157 27.03 15.59 -47.20
CA PRO A 157 25.77 14.92 -46.91
C PRO A 157 24.61 15.90 -47.11
N PRO A 158 23.53 15.51 -47.82
CA PRO A 158 22.35 16.34 -47.95
C PRO A 158 21.80 16.74 -46.57
N PRO A 159 21.22 17.94 -46.40
CA PRO A 159 20.55 18.29 -45.17
C PRO A 159 19.48 17.24 -44.88
N ALA A 160 19.52 16.65 -43.69
CA ALA A 160 18.57 15.63 -43.30
C ALA A 160 17.13 16.16 -43.54
N PRO A 161 16.26 15.41 -44.26
CA PRO A 161 14.91 15.85 -44.53
C PRO A 161 14.20 16.19 -43.21
N PRO A 162 13.35 17.23 -43.17
CA PRO A 162 12.65 17.61 -41.95
C PRO A 162 11.82 16.43 -41.46
N LEU A 163 12.16 15.91 -40.27
CA LEU A 163 11.47 14.78 -39.64
C LEU A 163 9.95 14.96 -39.73
N SER A 164 9.24 13.92 -40.16
CA SER A 164 7.79 13.93 -40.19
C SER A 164 7.23 14.21 -38.78
N PRO A 165 6.04 14.84 -38.64
CA PRO A 165 5.47 15.14 -37.32
C PRO A 165 5.38 13.92 -36.38
N VAL A 166 5.15 12.74 -36.96
CA VAL A 166 5.11 11.45 -36.25
C VAL A 166 6.49 11.06 -35.73
N GLU A 167 7.54 11.18 -36.54
CA GLU A 167 8.91 10.90 -36.10
C GLU A 167 9.38 11.88 -35.01
N LYS A 168 9.03 13.17 -35.10
CA LYS A 168 9.30 14.15 -34.04
C LYS A 168 8.63 13.71 -32.73
N LYS A 169 7.39 13.23 -32.78
CA LYS A 169 6.66 12.74 -31.61
C LYS A 169 7.30 11.48 -31.02
N ILE A 170 7.71 10.53 -31.86
CA ILE A 170 8.44 9.32 -31.42
C ILE A 170 9.73 9.71 -30.71
N LYS A 171 10.51 10.64 -31.27
CA LYS A 171 11.75 11.13 -30.66
C LYS A 171 11.48 11.79 -29.30
N GLN A 172 10.48 12.67 -29.23
CA GLN A 172 10.10 13.34 -27.98
C GLN A 172 9.70 12.35 -26.89
N LEU A 173 8.79 11.41 -27.20
CA LEU A 173 8.34 10.38 -26.26
C LEU A 173 9.48 9.45 -25.83
N THR A 174 10.40 9.14 -26.75
CA THR A 174 11.59 8.32 -26.45
C THR A 174 12.48 9.03 -25.44
N GLU A 175 12.73 10.34 -25.61
CA GLU A 175 13.50 11.13 -24.64
C GLU A 175 12.77 11.29 -23.30
N GLU A 176 11.46 11.56 -23.32
CA GLU A 176 10.62 11.61 -22.10
C GLU A 176 10.75 10.30 -21.31
N ARG A 177 10.61 9.14 -21.99
CA ARG A 177 10.76 7.83 -21.35
C ARG A 177 12.14 7.62 -20.76
N LYS A 178 13.21 8.03 -21.46
CA LYS A 178 14.59 7.94 -20.94
C LYS A 178 14.74 8.75 -19.65
N VAL A 179 14.20 9.97 -19.61
CA VAL A 179 14.20 10.82 -18.41
C VAL A 179 13.42 10.15 -17.28
N LEU A 180 12.23 9.62 -17.55
CA LEU A 180 11.42 8.97 -16.53
C LEU A 180 12.06 7.68 -15.98
N LEU A 181 12.73 6.90 -16.83
CA LEU A 181 13.46 5.70 -16.40
C LEU A 181 14.61 6.05 -15.44
N LYS A 182 15.34 7.14 -15.69
CA LYS A 182 16.40 7.63 -14.78
C LYS A 182 15.84 8.03 -13.41
N GLY A 183 14.56 8.40 -13.33
CA GLY A 183 13.91 8.80 -12.08
C GLY A 183 13.64 7.66 -11.08
N GLY A 184 13.79 6.39 -11.48
CA GLY A 184 13.68 5.23 -10.58
C GLY A 184 12.29 5.07 -9.93
N TYR A 185 11.22 5.56 -10.57
CA TYR A 185 9.89 5.70 -9.96
C TYR A 185 9.25 4.39 -9.47
N ARG A 186 9.62 3.25 -10.07
CA ARG A 186 9.15 1.93 -9.63
C ARG A 186 9.56 1.64 -8.18
N ASP A 187 10.86 1.71 -7.91
CA ASP A 187 11.43 1.38 -6.60
C ASP A 187 11.07 2.45 -5.57
N ARG A 188 11.03 3.72 -5.98
CA ARG A 188 10.59 4.81 -5.11
C ARG A 188 9.12 4.65 -4.72
N HIS A 189 8.23 4.31 -5.65
CA HIS A 189 6.82 4.07 -5.35
C HIS A 189 6.63 2.85 -4.44
N PHE A 190 7.38 1.77 -4.69
CA PHE A 190 7.34 0.59 -3.84
C PHE A 190 7.78 0.91 -2.41
N ASN A 191 8.93 1.57 -2.23
CA ASN A 191 9.44 1.96 -0.91
C ASN A 191 8.49 2.93 -0.21
N ALA A 192 7.96 3.92 -0.92
CA ALA A 192 6.98 4.85 -0.39
C ALA A 192 5.72 4.12 0.09
N GLY A 193 5.19 3.21 -0.73
CA GLY A 193 4.04 2.37 -0.38
C GLY A 193 4.30 1.50 0.83
N SER A 194 5.50 0.91 0.97
CA SER A 194 5.87 0.10 2.15
C SER A 194 5.97 0.93 3.42
N ILE A 195 6.56 2.13 3.36
CA ILE A 195 6.63 3.06 4.50
C ILE A 195 5.23 3.47 4.92
N LEU A 196 4.40 3.87 3.97
CA LEU A 196 3.04 4.30 4.20
C LEU A 196 2.16 3.19 4.77
N LEU A 197 2.30 1.95 4.29
CA LEU A 197 1.63 0.78 4.86
C LEU A 197 2.07 0.53 6.31
N GLY A 198 3.38 0.48 6.56
CA GLY A 198 3.92 0.18 7.89
C GLY A 198 3.55 1.24 8.93
N PHE A 199 3.89 2.50 8.63
CA PHE A 199 3.57 3.62 9.53
C PHE A 199 2.08 3.86 9.63
N GLY A 200 1.34 3.82 8.52
CA GLY A 200 -0.09 4.06 8.53
C GLY A 200 -0.87 3.04 9.36
N VAL A 201 -0.49 1.76 9.33
CA VAL A 201 -1.12 0.73 10.19
C VAL A 201 -0.78 0.95 11.66
N LEU A 202 0.49 1.23 11.98
CA LEU A 202 0.91 1.54 13.36
C LEU A 202 0.16 2.75 13.92
N GLU A 203 -0.01 3.78 13.09
CA GLU A 203 -0.73 5.00 13.40
C GLU A 203 -2.22 4.71 13.67
N ALA A 204 -2.90 3.98 12.78
CA ALA A 204 -4.31 3.65 12.94
C ALA A 204 -4.58 2.86 14.24
N VAL A 205 -3.72 1.89 14.56
CA VAL A 205 -3.79 1.14 15.83
C VAL A 205 -3.43 2.02 17.02
N GLY A 206 -2.38 2.84 16.89
CA GLY A 206 -1.90 3.76 17.91
C GLY A 206 -2.93 4.84 18.28
N GLY A 207 -3.65 5.39 17.31
CA GLY A 207 -4.73 6.36 17.53
C GLY A 207 -5.91 5.76 18.30
N CYS A 208 -6.26 4.51 17.99
CA CYS A 208 -7.25 3.75 18.76
C CYS A 208 -6.77 3.54 20.20
N PHE A 209 -5.52 3.10 20.38
CA PHE A 209 -4.93 2.87 21.69
C PHE A 209 -4.82 4.16 22.52
N ASN A 210 -4.40 5.28 21.92
CA ASN A 210 -4.36 6.58 22.58
C ASN A 210 -5.76 7.03 23.02
N THR A 211 -6.77 6.84 22.19
CA THR A 211 -8.15 7.17 22.57
C THR A 211 -8.60 6.32 23.75
N TRP A 212 -8.38 5.00 23.68
CA TRP A 212 -8.77 4.09 24.75
C TRP A 212 -8.05 4.38 26.07
N THR A 213 -6.75 4.65 26.07
CA THR A 213 -6.02 5.04 27.30
C THR A 213 -6.52 6.35 27.89
N ARG A 214 -6.97 7.30 27.07
CA ARG A 214 -7.56 8.56 27.53
C ARG A 214 -8.97 8.44 28.07
N THR A 215 -9.82 7.60 27.49
CA THR A 215 -11.26 7.64 27.81
C THR A 215 -11.84 6.30 28.26
N GLY A 216 -11.01 5.26 28.39
CA GLY A 216 -11.42 3.89 28.75
C GLY A 216 -12.25 3.16 27.68
N LYS A 217 -12.55 3.83 26.54
CA LYS A 217 -13.40 3.31 25.46
C LYS A 217 -13.04 3.92 24.11
N LEU A 218 -13.41 3.24 23.03
CA LEU A 218 -13.38 3.83 21.68
C LEU A 218 -14.72 4.51 21.40
N PHE A 219 -14.70 5.54 20.56
CA PHE A 219 -15.91 6.23 20.10
C PHE A 219 -16.23 5.79 18.67
N PRO A 220 -17.23 4.91 18.47
CA PRO A 220 -17.65 4.52 17.13
C PRO A 220 -18.19 5.74 16.40
N GLY A 221 -17.57 6.10 15.28
CA GLY A 221 -17.88 7.30 14.54
C GLY A 221 -17.27 7.29 13.14
N PRO A 222 -17.64 8.25 12.28
CA PRO A 222 -17.22 8.25 10.88
C PRO A 222 -15.70 8.25 10.71
N HIS A 223 -14.97 9.00 11.55
CA HIS A 223 -13.51 9.03 11.51
C HIS A 223 -12.89 7.65 11.77
N LEU A 224 -13.29 6.99 12.86
CA LEU A 224 -12.80 5.66 13.24
C LEU A 224 -13.08 4.62 12.15
N PHE A 225 -14.32 4.56 11.64
CA PHE A 225 -14.71 3.57 10.64
C PHE A 225 -14.05 3.82 9.29
N ALA A 226 -13.92 5.08 8.89
CA ALA A 226 -13.20 5.43 7.67
C ALA A 226 -11.71 5.08 7.82
N GLY A 227 -11.08 5.32 8.99
CA GLY A 227 -9.69 4.97 9.26
C GLY A 227 -9.45 3.46 9.20
N ALA A 228 -10.37 2.67 9.77
CA ALA A 228 -10.35 1.21 9.63
C ALA A 228 -10.48 0.78 8.15
N GLY A 229 -11.39 1.40 7.41
CA GLY A 229 -11.56 1.16 5.96
C GLY A 229 -10.28 1.46 5.16
N ILE A 230 -9.63 2.60 5.41
CA ILE A 230 -8.35 2.97 4.79
C ILE A 230 -7.27 1.92 5.07
N THR A 231 -7.20 1.43 6.30
CA THR A 231 -6.24 0.40 6.71
C THR A 231 -6.44 -0.90 5.91
N VAL A 232 -7.70 -1.32 5.74
CA VAL A 232 -8.06 -2.47 4.90
C VAL A 232 -7.70 -2.22 3.44
N LEU A 233 -8.01 -1.04 2.90
CA LEU A 233 -7.69 -0.68 1.52
C LEU A 233 -6.19 -0.70 1.25
N TRP A 234 -5.36 -0.23 2.18
CA TRP A 234 -3.89 -0.34 2.07
C TRP A 234 -3.44 -1.79 2.01
N ALA A 235 -3.94 -2.64 2.90
CA ALA A 235 -3.59 -4.06 2.92
C ALA A 235 -4.00 -4.77 1.61
N LEU A 236 -5.21 -4.52 1.12
CA LEU A 236 -5.70 -5.07 -0.15
C LEU A 236 -4.88 -4.57 -1.33
N ALA A 237 -4.56 -3.27 -1.38
CA ALA A 237 -3.74 -2.71 -2.44
C ALA A 237 -2.33 -3.31 -2.45
N ALA A 238 -1.70 -3.48 -1.28
CA ALA A 238 -0.39 -4.10 -1.14
C ALA A 238 -0.40 -5.59 -1.54
N ALA A 239 -1.47 -6.32 -1.23
CA ALA A 239 -1.62 -7.72 -1.61
C ALA A 239 -1.65 -7.97 -3.13
N LEU A 240 -1.98 -6.96 -3.94
CA LEU A 240 -1.97 -7.06 -5.41
C LEU A 240 -0.57 -7.00 -6.02
N VAL A 241 0.45 -6.58 -5.27
CA VAL A 241 1.82 -6.34 -5.78
C VAL A 241 2.42 -7.56 -6.48
N PRO A 242 2.36 -8.80 -5.95
CA PRO A 242 2.92 -9.96 -6.64
C PRO A 242 2.30 -10.21 -8.02
N ALA A 243 0.99 -10.00 -8.19
CA ALA A 243 0.33 -10.15 -9.48
C ALA A 243 0.70 -9.00 -10.44
N MET A 244 0.79 -7.76 -9.93
CA MET A 244 1.22 -6.61 -10.72
C MET A 244 2.67 -6.75 -11.23
N GLN A 245 3.58 -7.27 -10.41
CA GLN A 245 4.97 -7.54 -10.80
C GLN A 245 5.05 -8.56 -11.94
N LYS A 246 4.10 -9.50 -12.01
CA LYS A 246 3.97 -10.51 -13.08
C LYS A 246 3.28 -10.01 -14.35
N GLY A 247 2.93 -8.73 -14.46
CA GLY A 247 2.32 -8.20 -15.69
C GLY A 247 0.80 -8.07 -15.66
N ASN A 248 0.11 -8.43 -14.58
CA ASN A 248 -1.35 -8.45 -14.56
C ASN A 248 -1.96 -7.03 -14.56
N GLU A 249 -2.62 -6.63 -15.66
CA GLU A 249 -3.25 -5.30 -15.80
C GLU A 249 -4.52 -5.12 -14.96
N THR A 250 -5.28 -6.19 -14.70
CA THR A 250 -6.44 -6.13 -13.79
C THR A 250 -5.98 -5.81 -12.38
N ALA A 251 -4.92 -6.46 -11.90
CA ALA A 251 -4.34 -6.19 -10.58
C ALA A 251 -3.82 -4.74 -10.48
N ARG A 252 -3.22 -4.21 -11.56
CA ARG A 252 -2.76 -2.81 -11.62
C ARG A 252 -3.92 -1.83 -11.56
N SER A 253 -4.97 -2.08 -12.32
CA SER A 253 -6.16 -1.23 -12.35
C SER A 253 -6.89 -1.25 -11.01
N LEU A 254 -7.01 -2.43 -10.40
CA LEU A 254 -7.61 -2.57 -9.07
C LEU A 254 -6.77 -1.88 -7.99
N HIS A 255 -5.43 -2.02 -8.03
CA HIS A 255 -4.55 -1.31 -7.10
C HIS A 255 -4.73 0.20 -7.20
N ILE A 256 -4.84 0.75 -8.42
CA ILE A 256 -5.11 2.18 -8.62
C ILE A 256 -6.50 2.55 -8.06
N ALA A 257 -7.53 1.79 -8.38
CA ALA A 257 -8.90 2.06 -7.91
C ALA A 257 -8.99 2.06 -6.37
N LEU A 258 -8.40 1.07 -5.71
CA LEU A 258 -8.36 0.98 -4.25
C LEU A 258 -7.64 2.18 -3.62
N ASN A 259 -6.52 2.61 -4.19
CA ASN A 259 -5.78 3.77 -3.67
C ASN A 259 -6.46 5.10 -3.99
N THR A 260 -7.16 5.23 -5.12
CA THR A 260 -8.00 6.39 -5.40
C THR A 260 -9.11 6.51 -4.35
N LEU A 261 -9.80 5.41 -4.05
CA LEU A 261 -10.80 5.38 -2.99
C LEU A 261 -10.19 5.73 -1.62
N ASN A 262 -8.98 5.22 -1.35
CA ASN A 262 -8.26 5.51 -0.12
C ASN A 262 -7.98 7.02 0.04
N VAL A 263 -7.49 7.69 -1.01
CA VAL A 263 -7.27 9.15 -1.01
C VAL A 263 -8.58 9.91 -0.80
N LEU A 264 -9.67 9.49 -1.43
CA LEU A 264 -10.99 10.12 -1.23
C LEU A 264 -11.48 9.98 0.21
N LEU A 265 -11.29 8.81 0.82
CA LEU A 265 -11.62 8.60 2.24
C LEU A 265 -10.74 9.43 3.17
N PHE A 266 -9.45 9.59 2.84
CA PHE A 266 -8.56 10.50 3.58
C PHE A 266 -9.09 11.94 3.56
N ILE A 267 -9.44 12.45 2.38
CA ILE A 267 -9.99 13.80 2.23
C ILE A 267 -11.29 13.94 3.03
N TRP A 268 -12.17 12.95 2.93
CA TRP A 268 -13.45 12.95 3.64
C TRP A 268 -13.29 12.91 5.17
N GLN A 269 -12.22 12.31 5.69
CA GLN A 269 -11.96 12.27 7.12
C GLN A 269 -11.52 13.60 7.73
N ILE A 270 -10.97 14.53 6.93
CA ILE A 270 -10.37 15.77 7.45
C ILE A 270 -11.32 16.55 8.37
N PRO A 271 -12.59 16.82 8.00
CA PRO A 271 -13.51 17.53 8.89
C PRO A 271 -13.76 16.77 10.19
N THR A 272 -14.01 15.46 10.09
CA THR A 272 -14.29 14.62 11.28
C THR A 272 -13.10 14.50 12.22
N GLY A 273 -11.87 14.51 11.69
CA GLY A 273 -10.65 14.51 12.49
C GLY A 273 -10.43 15.85 13.17
N PHE A 274 -10.76 16.96 12.49
CA PHE A 274 -10.67 18.30 13.08
C PHE A 274 -11.62 18.47 14.28
N ASP A 275 -12.86 17.98 14.18
CA ASP A 275 -13.81 17.97 15.31
C ASP A 275 -13.26 17.19 16.52
N ILE A 276 -12.51 16.11 16.28
CA ILE A 276 -11.86 15.33 17.36
C ILE A 276 -10.71 16.13 17.97
N VAL A 277 -9.90 16.83 17.17
CA VAL A 277 -8.84 17.70 17.68
C VAL A 277 -9.41 18.77 18.60
N LEU A 278 -10.53 19.41 18.24
CA LEU A 278 -11.18 20.40 19.09
C LEU A 278 -11.60 19.80 20.45
N LYS A 279 -12.17 18.59 20.44
CA LYS A 279 -12.49 17.85 21.68
C LYS A 279 -11.24 17.50 22.49
N VAL A 280 -10.13 17.16 21.84
CA VAL A 280 -8.84 16.96 22.55
C VAL A 280 -8.43 18.24 23.27
N PHE A 281 -8.53 19.40 22.63
CA PHE A 281 -8.24 20.68 23.30
C PHE A 281 -9.19 20.99 24.45
N GLU A 282 -10.46 20.59 24.34
CA GLU A 282 -11.47 20.78 25.39
C GLU A 282 -11.22 19.88 26.61
N PHE A 283 -10.90 18.60 26.41
CA PHE A 283 -10.92 17.59 27.48
C PHE A 283 -9.55 17.11 27.99
N THR A 284 -8.45 17.45 27.30
CA THR A 284 -7.09 17.07 27.74
C THR A 284 -6.32 18.28 28.28
N SER A 285 -5.33 18.03 29.12
CA SER A 285 -4.38 19.04 29.59
C SER A 285 -2.95 18.64 29.20
N TRP A 286 -2.03 19.62 29.24
CA TRP A 286 -0.61 19.36 29.02
C TRP A 286 -0.02 18.56 30.21
N PRO A 287 1.03 17.73 30.02
CA PRO A 287 1.82 17.55 28.80
C PRO A 287 1.06 16.84 27.69
#